data_AF-A0A1Y2B746-F1
#
_entry.id   AF-A0A1Y2B746-F1
#
_cell.length_a   1.000
_cell.length_b   1.000
_cell.length_c   1.000
_cell.angle_alpha   90.00
_cell.angle_beta   90.00
_cell.angle_gamma   90.00
#
_symmetry.space_group_name_H-M   'P 1'
#
loop_
_entity.id
_entity.type
_entity.pdbx_description
1 polymer ?
#
loop_
_entity_poly.entity_id
_entity_poly.type
_entity_poly.pdbx_seq_one_letter_code
_entity_poly.pdbx_strand_id
1 'polypeptide(L)'
;MQHFSSLEIVFQSMSTDRLPVQLRLGLVKPPQPIIDGDYEFSALPEVSSLAAIYYIITEIKTHYTSNIPVSLASIPSDPTLHLLSHHLHQIQTSIPKYLIFLPQSPYTFTPSDDIRFAQQIGALPYGCLSGLSQLNLAYHAATCLITRPTLYLSSLPSPPSPPFSNPSPQPSS
;
A
#
# COMPACT_ATOMS: atom_id res chain seq x y z
N MET A 1 -37.91 4.38 -19.04
CA MET A 1 -37.98 3.42 -17.93
C MET A 1 -36.89 2.38 -18.13
N GLN A 2 -35.79 2.47 -17.39
CA GLN A 2 -34.73 1.47 -17.39
C GLN A 2 -34.57 0.96 -15.95
N HIS A 3 -34.75 -0.35 -15.78
CA HIS A 3 -34.50 -1.06 -14.53
C HIS A 3 -32.99 -1.13 -14.30
N PHE A 4 -32.50 -0.50 -13.24
CA PHE A 4 -31.19 -0.81 -12.68
C PHE A 4 -31.37 -1.89 -11.62
N SER A 5 -30.92 -3.10 -11.94
CA SER A 5 -30.80 -4.20 -10.98
C SER A 5 -29.69 -3.85 -9.99
N SER A 6 -30.06 -3.56 -8.75
CA SER A 6 -29.13 -3.33 -7.64
C SER A 6 -28.44 -4.64 -7.27
N LEU A 7 -27.13 -4.71 -7.48
CA LEU A 7 -26.26 -5.81 -7.06
C LEU A 7 -26.01 -5.66 -5.56
N GLU A 8 -26.64 -6.52 -4.75
CA GLU A 8 -26.35 -6.63 -3.31
C GLU A 8 -25.08 -7.46 -3.09
N ILE A 9 -24.03 -6.84 -2.57
CA ILE A 9 -22.85 -7.53 -2.04
C ILE A 9 -22.87 -7.38 -0.52
N VAL A 10 -23.10 -8.49 0.18
CA VAL A 10 -23.15 -8.54 1.64
C VAL A 10 -21.75 -8.85 2.18
N PHE A 11 -21.10 -7.86 2.79
CA PHE A 11 -19.87 -8.07 3.55
C PHE A 11 -20.21 -8.38 5.01
N GLN A 12 -19.94 -9.62 5.45
CA GLN A 12 -19.93 -9.99 6.85
C GLN A 12 -18.48 -10.15 7.32
N SER A 13 -18.01 -9.19 8.13
CA SER A 13 -16.77 -9.32 8.88
C SER A 13 -17.08 -10.01 10.21
N MET A 14 -16.53 -11.21 10.42
CA MET A 14 -16.61 -11.92 11.69
C MET A 14 -15.36 -11.60 12.51
N SER A 15 -15.49 -10.67 13.46
CA SER A 15 -14.51 -10.42 14.52
C SER A 15 -15.23 -10.44 15.86
N THR A 16 -14.70 -11.23 16.78
CA THR A 16 -15.39 -11.78 17.96
C THR A 16 -15.71 -10.80 19.09
N ASP A 17 -15.58 -9.48 18.92
CA ASP A 17 -15.83 -8.57 20.06
C ASP A 17 -16.23 -7.12 19.75
N ARG A 18 -16.82 -6.83 18.58
CA ARG A 18 -17.38 -5.48 18.33
C ARG A 18 -18.74 -5.57 17.65
N LEU A 19 -19.66 -4.77 18.18
CA LEU A 19 -21.04 -4.56 17.72
C LEU A 19 -21.19 -4.77 16.21
N PRO A 20 -22.15 -5.58 15.74
CA PRO A 20 -22.34 -5.80 14.31
C PRO A 20 -22.77 -4.48 13.64
N VAL A 21 -21.82 -3.82 12.97
CA VAL A 21 -22.13 -2.68 12.11
C VAL A 21 -22.67 -3.24 10.81
N GLN A 22 -23.99 -3.36 10.71
CA GLN A 22 -24.66 -3.73 9.47
C GLN A 22 -24.67 -2.51 8.54
N LEU A 23 -23.63 -2.37 7.71
CA LEU A 23 -23.59 -1.36 6.65
C LEU A 23 -24.59 -1.76 5.55
N ARG A 24 -25.81 -1.23 5.62
CA ARG A 24 -26.77 -1.31 4.52
C ARG A 24 -26.30 -0.41 3.37
N LEU A 25 -25.55 -0.99 2.44
CA LEU A 25 -25.01 -0.33 1.24
C LEU A 25 -26.05 0.23 0.26
N GLY A 26 -27.35 0.10 0.54
CA GLY A 26 -28.45 0.70 -0.23
C GLY A 26 -28.92 2.09 0.22
N LEU A 27 -28.43 2.61 1.35
CA LEU A 27 -28.87 3.90 1.91
C LEU A 27 -27.74 4.91 2.19
N VAL A 28 -26.49 4.52 1.97
CA VAL A 28 -25.37 5.46 2.07
C VAL A 28 -25.36 6.28 0.78
N LYS A 29 -26.02 7.44 0.80
CA LYS A 29 -25.83 8.44 -0.25
C LYS A 29 -24.33 8.72 -0.35
N PRO A 30 -23.73 8.76 -1.56
CA PRO A 30 -22.38 9.28 -1.70
C PRO A 30 -22.33 10.66 -1.04
N PRO A 31 -21.25 11.00 -0.32
CA PRO A 31 -21.15 12.30 0.34
C PRO A 31 -21.45 13.39 -0.69
N GLN A 32 -22.55 14.11 -0.46
CA GLN A 32 -22.93 15.22 -1.33
C GLN A 32 -21.97 16.39 -1.04
N PRO A 33 -21.58 17.16 -2.07
CA PRO A 33 -20.81 18.38 -1.84
C PRO A 33 -21.63 19.28 -0.91
N ILE A 34 -21.04 19.65 0.23
CA ILE A 34 -21.67 20.55 1.20
C ILE A 34 -21.61 21.94 0.58
N ILE A 35 -22.74 22.40 0.04
CA ILE A 35 -22.91 23.76 -0.49
C ILE A 35 -23.34 24.66 0.68
N ASP A 36 -22.48 24.79 1.67
CA ASP A 36 -22.48 25.89 2.62
C ASP A 36 -21.01 26.12 3.01
N GLY A 37 -20.57 27.37 2.86
CA GLY A 37 -19.16 27.76 2.73
C GLY A 37 -18.19 27.04 3.67
N ASP A 38 -17.10 26.56 3.06
CA ASP A 38 -15.78 26.25 3.63
C ASP A 38 -15.35 24.79 3.83
N TYR A 39 -16.15 23.75 3.54
CA TYR A 39 -15.60 22.39 3.51
C TYR A 39 -16.14 21.52 2.37
N GLU A 40 -15.58 21.71 1.17
CA GLU A 40 -15.63 20.70 0.12
C GLU A 40 -14.83 19.47 0.56
N PHE A 41 -15.53 18.39 0.95
CA PHE A 41 -14.92 17.06 1.14
C PHE A 41 -14.23 16.53 -0.14
N SER A 42 -14.53 17.13 -1.29
CA SER A 42 -13.90 16.90 -2.59
C SER A 42 -12.50 17.52 -2.75
N ALA A 43 -12.08 18.42 -1.84
CA ALA A 43 -10.92 19.29 -2.07
C ALA A 43 -9.66 18.95 -1.26
N LEU A 44 -9.63 17.83 -0.53
CA LEU A 44 -8.41 17.39 0.17
C LEU A 44 -7.82 16.12 -0.48
N PRO A 45 -6.92 16.28 -1.47
CA PRO A 45 -6.19 15.19 -2.12
C PRO A 45 -5.58 14.19 -1.12
N GLU A 46 -5.19 14.69 0.05
CA GLU A 46 -4.61 13.91 1.16
C GLU A 46 -5.57 12.84 1.68
N VAL A 47 -6.84 13.18 1.93
CA VAL A 47 -7.83 12.26 2.52
C VAL A 47 -8.18 11.14 1.55
N SER A 48 -8.39 11.48 0.28
CA SER A 48 -8.67 10.50 -0.78
C SER A 48 -7.49 9.55 -1.00
N SER A 49 -6.27 10.07 -1.04
CA SER A 49 -5.05 9.28 -1.18
C SER A 49 -4.83 8.37 0.03
N LEU A 50 -5.08 8.87 1.25
CA LEU A 50 -4.94 8.10 2.48
C LEU A 50 -5.94 6.94 2.55
N ALA A 51 -7.20 7.19 2.19
CA ALA A 51 -8.23 6.15 2.11
C ALA A 51 -7.86 5.06 1.10
N ALA A 52 -7.33 5.45 -0.08
CA ALA A 52 -6.87 4.51 -1.10
C ALA A 52 -5.68 3.66 -0.61
N ILE A 53 -4.73 4.24 0.13
CA ILE A 53 -3.61 3.48 0.72
C ILE A 53 -4.11 2.49 1.77
N TYR A 54 -5.04 2.90 2.65
CA TYR A 54 -5.61 1.98 3.65
C TYR A 54 -6.39 0.82 3.03
N TYR A 55 -7.08 1.06 1.92
CA TYR A 55 -7.68 0.00 1.12
C TYR A 55 -6.61 -0.99 0.63
N ILE A 56 -5.52 -0.50 0.01
CA ILE A 56 -4.42 -1.36 -0.44
C ILE A 56 -3.80 -2.16 0.72
N ILE A 57 -3.58 -1.54 1.89
CA ILE A 57 -3.08 -2.24 3.09
C ILE A 57 -4.00 -3.39 3.47
N THR A 58 -5.31 -3.19 3.39
CA THR A 58 -6.32 -4.20 3.72
C THR A 58 -6.30 -5.35 2.71
N GLU A 59 -6.19 -5.04 1.43
CA GLU A 59 -6.05 -6.03 0.36
C GLU A 59 -4.77 -6.85 0.51
N ILE A 60 -3.61 -6.23 0.80
CA ILE A 60 -2.34 -6.93 1.05
C ILE A 60 -2.49 -7.91 2.22
N LYS A 61 -3.10 -7.47 3.33
CA LYS A 61 -3.31 -8.33 4.52
C LYS A 61 -4.24 -9.50 4.22
N THR A 62 -5.33 -9.25 3.49
CA THR A 62 -6.31 -10.27 3.11
C THR A 62 -5.67 -11.30 2.17
N HIS A 63 -4.89 -10.82 1.20
CA HIS A 63 -4.12 -11.68 0.30
C HIS A 63 -3.17 -12.58 1.06
N TYR A 64 -2.34 -12.04 1.95
CA TYR A 64 -1.40 -12.87 2.73
C TYR A 64 -2.06 -13.78 3.77
N THR A 65 -3.30 -13.51 4.16
CA THR A 65 -4.07 -14.44 5.00
C THR A 65 -4.47 -15.69 4.22
N SER A 66 -4.75 -15.54 2.92
CA SER A 66 -5.21 -16.63 2.05
C SER A 66 -4.07 -17.30 1.28
N ASN A 67 -3.01 -16.54 0.96
CA ASN A 67 -1.91 -16.90 0.08
C ASN A 67 -0.57 -16.59 0.77
N ILE A 68 -0.19 -17.42 1.74
CA ILE A 68 1.08 -17.26 2.45
C ILE A 68 2.22 -17.65 1.48
N PRO A 69 3.16 -16.75 1.19
CA PRO A 69 4.27 -17.06 0.30
C PRO A 69 5.19 -18.10 0.95
N VAL A 70 5.42 -19.20 0.23
CA VAL A 70 6.24 -20.33 0.67
C VAL A 70 7.68 -20.26 0.16
N SER A 71 7.95 -19.42 -0.84
CA SER A 71 9.28 -19.27 -1.45
C SER A 71 9.53 -17.85 -1.96
N LEU A 72 10.80 -17.44 -1.97
CA LEU A 72 11.19 -16.14 -2.54
C LEU A 72 10.80 -15.99 -4.01
N ALA A 73 10.79 -17.08 -4.78
CA ALA A 73 10.41 -17.06 -6.19
C ALA A 73 8.89 -16.82 -6.41
N SER A 74 8.06 -17.17 -5.44
CA SER A 74 6.60 -17.01 -5.53
C SER A 74 6.15 -15.55 -5.41
N ILE A 75 6.89 -14.72 -4.66
CA ILE A 75 6.52 -13.34 -4.36
C ILE A 75 6.55 -12.42 -5.62
N PRO A 76 7.64 -12.35 -6.41
CA PRO A 76 7.67 -11.49 -7.60
C PRO A 76 6.77 -12.00 -8.73
N SER A 77 6.36 -13.27 -8.67
CA SER A 77 5.49 -13.91 -9.67
C SER A 77 4.00 -13.74 -9.34
N ASP A 78 3.67 -13.16 -8.19
CA ASP A 78 2.30 -13.01 -7.73
C ASP A 78 1.59 -11.84 -8.44
N PRO A 79 0.57 -12.11 -9.28
CA PRO A 79 -0.09 -11.07 -10.07
C PRO A 79 -0.88 -10.10 -9.18
N THR A 80 -1.41 -10.56 -8.05
CA THR A 80 -2.18 -9.73 -7.12
C THR A 80 -1.25 -8.73 -6.44
N LEU A 81 -0.09 -9.18 -5.97
CA LEU A 81 0.90 -8.28 -5.36
C LEU A 81 1.45 -7.28 -6.39
N HIS A 82 1.64 -7.70 -7.64
CA HIS A 82 2.06 -6.79 -8.71
C HIS A 82 1.01 -5.71 -8.98
N LEU A 83 -0.28 -6.08 -9.04
CA LEU A 83 -1.39 -5.14 -9.21
C LEU A 83 -1.48 -4.16 -8.03
N LEU A 84 -1.39 -4.66 -6.79
CA LEU A 84 -1.44 -3.82 -5.59
C LEU A 84 -0.24 -2.86 -5.51
N SER A 85 0.95 -3.33 -5.88
CA SER A 85 2.14 -2.48 -5.97
C SER A 85 1.99 -1.41 -7.06
N HIS A 86 1.39 -1.76 -8.20
CA HIS A 86 1.11 -0.80 -9.27
C HIS A 86 0.10 0.27 -8.83
N HIS A 87 -1.01 -0.12 -8.18
CA HIS A 87 -1.98 0.83 -7.62
C HIS A 87 -1.36 1.73 -6.56
N LEU A 88 -0.49 1.19 -5.70
CA LEU A 88 0.22 1.97 -4.70
C LEU A 88 1.11 3.03 -5.36
N HIS A 89 1.80 2.67 -6.43
CA HIS A 89 2.60 3.61 -7.23
C HIS A 89 1.73 4.67 -7.92
N GLN A 90 0.57 4.28 -8.48
CA GLN A 90 -0.37 5.24 -9.06
C GLN A 90 -0.84 6.28 -8.04
N ILE A 91 -1.20 5.85 -6.82
CA ILE A 91 -1.55 6.77 -5.74
C ILE A 91 -0.37 7.71 -5.46
N GLN A 92 0.84 7.17 -5.31
CA GLN A 92 2.05 7.99 -5.10
C GLN A 92 2.21 9.07 -6.18
N THR A 93 2.03 8.71 -7.45
CA THR A 93 2.16 9.66 -8.57
C THR A 93 1.03 10.68 -8.65
N SER A 94 -0.13 10.37 -8.06
CA SER A 94 -1.28 11.27 -7.98
C SER A 94 -1.18 12.27 -6.83
N ILE A 95 -0.33 12.00 -5.83
CA ILE A 95 -0.08 12.95 -4.74
C ILE A 95 0.60 14.19 -5.34
N PRO A 96 0.07 15.40 -5.10
CA PRO A 96 0.69 16.61 -5.59
C PRO A 96 2.16 16.72 -5.18
N LYS A 97 3.04 17.04 -6.14
CA LYS A 97 4.50 17.07 -5.92
C LYS A 97 4.95 17.99 -4.79
N TYR A 98 4.17 19.02 -4.46
CA TYR A 98 4.46 19.91 -3.33
C TYR A 98 4.24 19.22 -1.96
N LEU A 99 3.57 18.06 -1.93
CA LEU A 99 3.36 17.20 -0.75
C LEU A 99 4.31 15.99 -0.73
N ILE A 100 5.11 15.77 -1.78
CA ILE A 100 6.07 14.67 -1.84
C ILE A 100 7.48 15.25 -1.68
N PHE A 101 8.20 14.77 -0.66
CA PHE A 101 9.62 15.06 -0.57
C PHE A 101 10.40 14.17 -1.54
N LEU A 102 11.07 14.80 -2.51
CA LEU A 102 11.96 14.11 -3.44
C LEU A 102 13.41 14.53 -3.13
N PRO A 103 14.24 13.63 -2.57
CA PRO A 103 15.67 13.91 -2.41
C PRO A 103 16.33 14.10 -3.78
N GLN A 104 17.44 14.83 -3.85
CA GLN A 104 18.17 15.07 -5.11
C GLN A 104 18.75 13.77 -5.67
N SER A 105 19.09 12.83 -4.79
CA SER A 105 19.54 11.49 -5.14
C SER A 105 18.70 10.45 -4.40
N PRO A 106 18.26 9.37 -5.07
CA PRO A 106 17.60 8.26 -4.38
C PRO A 106 18.55 7.46 -3.48
N TYR A 107 19.86 7.68 -3.59
CA TYR A 107 20.89 6.91 -2.87
C TYR A 107 21.52 7.69 -1.71
N THR A 108 21.34 9.01 -1.66
CA THR A 108 22.09 9.84 -0.71
C THR A 108 21.26 11.05 -0.32
N PHE A 109 21.12 11.26 0.99
CA PHE A 109 20.48 12.44 1.55
C PHE A 109 21.57 13.49 1.82
N THR A 110 21.47 14.66 1.19
CA THR A 110 22.44 15.75 1.37
C THR A 110 21.90 16.83 2.31
N PRO A 111 22.76 17.67 2.92
CA PRO A 111 22.28 18.82 3.69
C PRO A 111 21.42 19.80 2.85
N SER A 112 21.60 19.83 1.53
CA SER A 112 20.73 20.59 0.64
C SER A 112 19.32 19.99 0.52
N ASP A 113 19.15 18.68 0.72
CA ASP A 113 17.85 18.02 0.83
C ASP A 113 17.11 18.49 2.09
N ASP A 114 17.81 18.62 3.23
CA ASP A 114 17.23 19.13 4.49
C ASP A 114 16.71 20.56 4.36
N ILE A 115 17.47 21.45 3.72
CA ILE A 115 17.06 22.85 3.51
C ILE A 115 15.82 22.90 2.61
N ARG A 116 15.79 22.14 1.51
CA ARG A 116 14.61 22.08 0.64
C ARG A 116 13.40 21.52 1.37
N PHE A 117 13.61 20.48 2.19
CA PHE A 117 12.54 19.90 3.00
C PHE A 117 11.95 20.93 3.97
N ALA A 118 12.80 21.65 4.70
CA ALA A 118 12.37 22.69 5.63
C ALA A 118 11.62 23.82 4.91
N GLN A 119 12.10 24.23 3.72
CA GLN A 119 11.42 25.24 2.90
C GLN A 119 10.07 24.76 2.37
N GLN A 120 9.99 23.50 1.91
CA GLN A 120 8.74 22.90 1.45
C GLN A 120 7.72 22.79 2.58
N ILE A 121 8.13 22.30 3.76
CA ILE A 121 7.28 22.24 4.95
C ILE A 121 6.81 23.63 5.38
N GLY A 122 7.71 24.62 5.38
CA GLY A 122 7.37 26.00 5.75
C GLY A 122 6.42 26.68 4.77
N ALA A 123 6.35 26.22 3.52
CA ALA A 123 5.44 26.72 2.51
C ALA A 123 4.05 26.04 2.56
N LEU A 124 3.88 24.97 3.33
CA LEU A 124 2.60 24.28 3.46
C LEU A 124 1.66 25.03 4.42
N PRO A 125 0.34 25.06 4.13
CA PRO A 125 -0.64 25.51 5.10
C PRO A 125 -0.57 24.65 6.36
N TYR A 126 -0.66 25.27 7.54
CA TYR A 126 -0.56 24.59 8.85
C TYR A 126 -1.49 23.37 8.99
N GLY A 127 -2.64 23.35 8.30
CA GLY A 127 -3.58 22.23 8.31
C GLY A 127 -3.13 20.98 7.52
N CYS A 128 -2.22 21.12 6.55
CA CYS A 128 -1.82 20.04 5.64
C CYS A 128 -0.71 19.13 6.21
N LEU A 129 0.06 19.61 7.20
CA LEU A 129 1.22 18.87 7.73
C LEU A 129 0.82 17.53 8.38
N SER A 130 -0.32 17.52 9.08
CA SER A 130 -0.82 16.30 9.72
C SER A 130 -1.23 15.24 8.70
N GLY A 131 -1.95 15.62 7.64
CA GLY A 131 -2.36 14.72 6.56
C GLY A 131 -1.18 14.18 5.77
N LEU A 132 -0.19 15.02 5.45
CA LEU A 132 1.02 14.62 4.74
C LEU A 132 1.85 13.59 5.52
N SER A 133 2.04 13.80 6.83
CA SER A 133 2.77 12.84 7.67
C SER A 133 2.07 11.47 7.74
N GLN A 134 0.74 11.47 7.87
CA GLN A 134 -0.07 10.26 7.87
C GLN A 134 -0.01 9.54 6.51
N LEU A 135 -0.09 10.30 5.42
CA LEU A 135 -0.02 9.78 4.06
C LEU A 135 1.31 9.09 3.77
N ASN A 136 2.43 9.75 4.11
CA ASN A 136 3.76 9.18 3.97
C ASN A 136 3.94 7.94 4.84
N LEU A 137 3.49 7.97 6.10
CA LEU A 137 3.56 6.81 6.99
C LEU A 137 2.75 5.64 6.45
N ALA A 138 1.52 5.89 5.99
CA ALA A 138 0.66 4.87 5.41
C ALA A 138 1.26 4.28 4.13
N TYR A 139 1.81 5.12 3.25
CA TYR A 139 2.48 4.69 2.03
C TYR A 139 3.68 3.77 2.30
N HIS A 140 4.54 4.18 3.24
CA HIS A 140 5.67 3.35 3.67
C HIS A 140 5.22 2.07 4.35
N ALA A 141 4.17 2.11 5.17
CA ALA A 141 3.59 0.91 5.78
C ALA A 141 3.09 -0.08 4.72
N ALA A 142 2.39 0.39 3.68
CA ALA A 142 1.94 -0.46 2.57
C ALA A 142 3.13 -1.08 1.81
N THR A 143 4.14 -0.28 1.48
CA THR A 143 5.36 -0.75 0.80
C THR A 143 6.11 -1.80 1.64
N CYS A 144 6.24 -1.55 2.94
CA CYS A 144 6.82 -2.49 3.89
C CYS A 144 6.02 -3.80 3.95
N LEU A 145 4.69 -3.75 3.95
CA LEU A 145 3.87 -4.96 3.96
C LEU A 145 4.08 -5.81 2.70
N ILE A 146 4.18 -5.20 1.51
CA ILE A 146 4.48 -5.92 0.26
C ILE A 146 5.84 -6.62 0.34
N THR A 147 6.86 -5.93 0.85
CA THR A 147 8.25 -6.41 0.85
C THR A 147 8.62 -7.30 2.04
N ARG A 148 7.83 -7.28 3.12
CA ARG A 148 8.11 -8.01 4.36
C ARG A 148 8.31 -9.51 4.17
N PRO A 149 7.51 -10.24 3.36
CA PRO A 149 7.75 -11.67 3.18
C PRO A 149 9.08 -11.96 2.50
N THR A 150 9.52 -11.10 1.58
CA THR A 150 10.85 -11.21 0.95
C THR A 150 11.95 -11.12 2.01
N LEU A 151 11.87 -10.10 2.89
CA LEU A 151 12.83 -9.94 3.98
C LEU A 151 12.83 -11.16 4.91
N TYR A 152 11.65 -11.64 5.31
CA TYR A 152 11.52 -12.79 6.19
C TYR A 152 12.10 -14.07 5.56
N LEU A 153 11.70 -14.42 4.34
CA LEU A 153 12.17 -15.61 3.66
C LEU A 153 13.67 -15.54 3.30
N SER A 154 14.20 -14.35 3.03
CA SER A 154 15.64 -14.15 2.77
C SER A 154 16.52 -14.32 4.00
N SER A 155 15.93 -14.15 5.20
CA SER A 155 16.63 -14.35 6.48
C SER A 155 16.65 -15.79 6.97
N LEU A 156 15.89 -16.69 6.31
CA LEU A 156 15.87 -18.10 6.66
C LEU A 156 17.21 -18.75 6.29
N PRO A 157 17.80 -19.58 7.18
CA PRO A 157 19.02 -20.30 6.86
C PRO A 157 18.78 -21.19 5.64
N SER A 158 19.60 -21.02 4.61
CA SER A 158 19.56 -21.86 3.42
C SER A 158 19.83 -23.31 3.82
N PRO A 159 19.06 -24.29 3.30
CA PRO A 159 19.33 -25.69 3.57
C PRO A 159 20.76 -26.04 3.13
N PRO A 160 21.45 -26.94 3.84
CA PRO A 160 22.79 -27.37 3.45
C PRO A 160 22.75 -27.86 2.01
N SER A 161 23.63 -27.33 1.18
CA SER A 161 23.77 -27.77 -0.21
C SER A 161 23.97 -29.28 -0.24
N PRO A 162 23.32 -30.01 -1.15
CA PRO A 162 23.55 -31.44 -1.27
C PRO A 162 25.06 -31.68 -1.47
N PRO A 163 25.63 -32.73 -0.85
CA PRO A 163 27.03 -33.05 -1.04
C PRO A 163 27.27 -33.19 -2.54
N PHE A 164 28.27 -32.46 -3.05
CA PHE A 164 28.71 -32.58 -4.44
C PHE A 164 28.91 -34.07 -4.72
N SER A 165 28.00 -34.64 -5.50
CA SER A 165 28.12 -36.01 -5.96
C SER A 165 29.31 -36.00 -6.89
N ASN A 166 30.45 -36.53 -6.43
CA ASN A 166 31.64 -36.67 -7.25
C ASN A 166 31.20 -37.35 -8.57
N PRO A 167 31.55 -36.78 -9.75
CA PRO A 167 31.23 -37.42 -11.01
C PRO A 167 31.80 -38.83 -10.99
N SER A 168 30.94 -39.83 -11.22
CA SER A 168 31.35 -41.22 -11.28
C SER A 168 32.52 -41.35 -12.27
N PRO A 169 33.60 -42.06 -11.92
CA PRO A 169 34.74 -42.22 -12.82
C PRO A 169 34.24 -42.84 -14.13
N GLN A 170 34.44 -42.12 -15.24
CA GLN A 170 34.17 -42.67 -16.56
C GLN A 170 35.07 -43.90 -16.78
N PRO A 171 34.53 -44.99 -17.33
CA PRO A 171 35.34 -46.16 -17.66
C PRO A 171 36.37 -45.77 -18.72
N SER A 172 37.65 -45.87 -18.36
CA SER A 172 38.77 -45.77 -19.29
C SER A 172 38.66 -46.88 -20.33
N SER A 173 38.52 -46.48 -21.60
CA SER A 173 38.59 -47.35 -22.78
C SER A 173 40.03 -47.68 -23.13
#